data_AF-A0A8H4BP33-F1
#
_entry.id   AF-A0A8H4BP33-F1
#
_cell.length_a   1.000
_cell.length_b   1.000
_cell.length_c   1.000
_cell.angle_alpha   90.00
_cell.angle_beta   90.00
_cell.angle_gamma   90.00
#
_symmetry.space_group_name_H-M   'P 1'
#
loop_
_entity.id
_entity.type
_entity.pdbx_description
1 polymer ?
#
loop_
_entity_poly.entity_id
_entity_poly.type
_entity_poly.pdbx_seq_one_letter_code
_entity_poly.pdbx_strand_id
1 'polypeptide(L)'
;MGTAAEQSSASAEYYKLGDYIPGIHVNEVANYRKGDHRMSNPGTTYRTHGEIQNVSPTSDPSLSHPKRVIVDPGVAAEADLMEIDKETVKTVDDAQKEVEQSPEPSLDEFRTGADLPGAEPKYIRGRQPTIAHHHYH
;
A
#
# COMPACT_ATOMS: atom_id res chain seq x y z
N MET A 1 -12.57 -34.93 -20.93
CA MET A 1 -11.61 -34.12 -21.71
C MET A 1 -11.41 -32.82 -20.96
N GLY A 2 -10.46 -32.79 -20.03
CA GLY A 2 -10.04 -31.58 -19.32
C GLY A 2 -8.56 -31.37 -19.60
N THR A 3 -8.14 -30.13 -19.72
CA THR A 3 -6.73 -29.75 -19.87
C THR A 3 -5.93 -30.32 -18.70
N ALA A 4 -4.77 -30.91 -18.98
CA ALA A 4 -3.92 -31.48 -17.95
C ALA A 4 -3.53 -30.39 -16.94
N ALA A 5 -3.40 -30.74 -15.64
CA ALA A 5 -3.07 -29.79 -14.58
C ALA A 5 -1.77 -29.01 -14.87
N GLU A 6 -0.81 -29.66 -15.53
CA GLU A 6 0.47 -29.08 -15.97
C GLU A 6 0.32 -28.01 -17.05
N GLN A 7 -0.79 -28.03 -17.78
CA GLN A 7 -1.14 -27.09 -18.85
C GLN A 7 -2.28 -26.14 -18.45
N SER A 8 -2.70 -26.19 -17.18
CA SER A 8 -3.73 -25.32 -16.64
C SER A 8 -3.16 -23.96 -16.27
N SER A 9 -3.92 -22.88 -16.52
CA SER A 9 -3.60 -21.53 -16.03
C SER A 9 -3.58 -21.42 -14.51
N ALA A 10 -4.07 -22.44 -13.79
CA ALA A 10 -3.99 -22.55 -12.33
C ALA A 10 -2.68 -23.21 -11.83
N SER A 11 -1.75 -23.57 -12.72
CA SER A 11 -0.45 -24.15 -12.32
C SER A 11 0.44 -23.09 -11.67
N ALA A 12 1.04 -23.42 -10.53
CA ALA A 12 2.01 -22.55 -9.86
C ALA A 12 3.29 -22.32 -10.67
N GLU A 13 3.55 -23.12 -11.70
CA GLU A 13 4.75 -23.03 -12.56
C GLU A 13 4.43 -22.41 -13.93
N TYR A 14 3.21 -21.90 -14.11
CA TYR A 14 2.72 -21.34 -15.37
C TYR A 14 3.65 -20.25 -15.97
N TYR A 15 4.31 -19.45 -15.12
CA TYR A 15 5.24 -18.40 -15.54
C TYR A 15 6.58 -18.91 -16.13
N LYS A 16 6.87 -20.22 -16.06
CA LYS A 16 8.08 -20.84 -16.62
C LYS A 16 7.85 -21.56 -17.95
N LEU A 17 6.60 -21.69 -18.41
CA LEU A 17 6.25 -22.38 -19.64
C LEU A 17 6.50 -21.45 -20.84
N GLY A 18 7.47 -21.81 -21.67
CA GLY A 18 8.05 -20.98 -22.73
C GLY A 18 7.20 -20.71 -23.96
N ASP A 19 5.92 -21.09 -23.99
CA ASP A 19 5.01 -20.87 -25.14
C ASP A 19 4.32 -19.48 -25.06
N TYR A 20 5.14 -18.50 -24.68
CA TYR A 20 4.85 -17.18 -24.12
C TYR A 20 4.94 -16.05 -25.16
N ILE A 21 4.23 -14.94 -24.94
CA ILE A 21 4.66 -13.64 -25.46
C ILE A 21 5.77 -13.14 -24.52
N PRO A 22 7.05 -13.13 -24.91
CA PRO A 22 8.15 -12.67 -24.07
C PRO A 22 7.89 -11.28 -23.46
N GLY A 23 7.66 -11.25 -22.16
CA GLY A 23 7.86 -10.09 -21.29
C GLY A 23 6.68 -9.63 -20.43
N ILE A 24 5.45 -10.15 -20.59
CA ILE A 24 4.28 -9.64 -19.84
C ILE A 24 3.36 -10.77 -19.35
N HIS A 25 3.12 -10.80 -18.03
CA HIS A 25 2.05 -11.55 -17.37
C HIS A 25 1.10 -10.56 -16.69
N VAL A 26 -0.21 -10.73 -16.89
CA VAL A 26 -1.24 -9.89 -16.26
C VAL A 26 -2.07 -10.75 -15.32
N ASN A 27 -2.20 -10.32 -14.07
CA ASN A 27 -3.08 -10.93 -13.07
C ASN A 27 -4.08 -9.89 -12.55
N GLU A 28 -5.37 -10.15 -12.74
CA GLU A 28 -6.43 -9.34 -12.16
C GLU A 28 -6.74 -9.84 -10.75
N VAL A 29 -6.49 -9.00 -9.75
CA VAL A 29 -6.88 -9.29 -8.37
C VAL A 29 -8.14 -8.51 -8.04
N ALA A 30 -9.28 -9.21 -8.06
CA ALA A 30 -10.54 -8.67 -7.60
C ALA A 30 -10.43 -8.35 -6.09
N ASN A 31 -10.44 -7.06 -5.75
CA ASN A 31 -10.30 -6.59 -4.37
C ASN A 31 -11.29 -5.45 -4.10
N TYR A 32 -11.46 -5.10 -2.82
CA TYR A 32 -12.39 -4.09 -2.36
C TYR A 32 -11.73 -3.04 -1.48
N ARG A 33 -11.99 -1.77 -1.76
CA ARG A 33 -11.47 -0.64 -0.97
C ARG A 33 -12.57 -0.09 -0.06
N LYS A 34 -12.48 -0.42 1.24
CA LYS A 34 -13.44 0.04 2.26
C LYS A 34 -13.47 1.55 2.42
N GLY A 35 -12.29 2.15 2.52
CA GLY A 35 -12.12 3.60 2.65
C GLY A 35 -12.64 4.35 1.43
N ASP A 36 -12.38 5.64 1.38
CA ASP A 36 -12.80 6.58 0.33
C ASP A 36 -11.70 6.84 -0.70
N HIS A 37 -12.05 7.27 -1.92
CA HIS A 37 -11.07 7.32 -3.02
C HIS A 37 -9.85 8.18 -2.64
N ARG A 38 -10.13 9.19 -1.81
CA ARG A 38 -9.20 10.05 -1.08
C ARG A 38 -10.02 10.75 0.00
N MET A 39 -9.37 11.43 0.94
CA MET A 39 -10.04 12.14 2.05
C MET A 39 -11.15 13.11 1.58
N SER A 40 -11.01 13.73 0.40
CA SER A 40 -11.99 14.66 -0.16
C SER A 40 -13.12 14.03 -0.97
N ASN A 41 -13.09 12.71 -1.19
CA ASN A 41 -14.11 12.01 -1.99
C ASN A 41 -14.77 10.89 -1.17
N PRO A 42 -15.86 11.18 -0.44
CA PRO A 42 -16.47 10.28 0.54
C PRO A 42 -17.16 9.04 -0.03
N GLY A 43 -17.12 8.81 -1.35
CA GLY A 43 -17.64 7.57 -1.95
C GLY A 43 -19.17 7.41 -2.00
N THR A 44 -19.91 8.14 -1.17
CA THR A 44 -21.35 7.97 -0.95
C THR A 44 -22.24 8.33 -2.14
N THR A 45 -21.70 9.01 -3.16
CA THR A 45 -22.45 9.40 -4.36
C THR A 45 -22.52 8.30 -5.42
N TYR A 46 -21.69 7.26 -5.33
CA TYR A 46 -21.59 6.20 -6.33
C TYR A 46 -21.49 4.79 -5.74
N ARG A 47 -21.62 4.64 -4.42
CA ARG A 47 -21.77 3.35 -3.72
C ARG A 47 -22.64 3.50 -2.49
N THR A 48 -23.16 2.39 -1.99
CA THR A 48 -24.01 2.40 -0.79
C THR A 48 -23.22 2.01 0.45
N HIS A 49 -23.60 2.54 1.61
CA HIS A 49 -23.04 2.08 2.89
C HIS A 49 -23.31 0.60 3.14
N GLY A 50 -24.46 0.08 2.68
CA GLY A 50 -24.83 -1.33 2.82
C GLY A 50 -23.89 -2.26 2.07
N GLU A 51 -23.42 -1.87 0.89
CA GLU A 51 -22.40 -2.62 0.14
C GLU A 51 -21.11 -2.79 0.96
N ILE A 52 -20.59 -1.69 1.52
CA ILE A 52 -19.36 -1.70 2.32
C ILE A 52 -19.51 -2.58 3.57
N GLN A 53 -20.67 -2.48 4.24
CA GLN A 53 -20.98 -3.28 5.44
C GLN A 53 -21.07 -4.78 5.13
N ASN A 54 -21.52 -5.16 3.93
CA ASN A 54 -21.62 -6.57 3.53
C ASN A 54 -20.26 -7.20 3.20
N VAL A 55 -19.29 -6.43 2.73
CA VAL A 55 -17.96 -6.95 2.37
C VAL A 55 -17.14 -7.32 3.60
N SER A 56 -17.22 -6.54 4.68
CA SER A 56 -16.38 -6.75 5.88
C SER A 56 -16.57 -8.11 6.58
N PRO A 57 -17.79 -8.64 6.79
CA PRO A 57 -17.94 -9.95 7.42
C PRO A 57 -17.71 -11.13 6.46
N THR A 58 -17.79 -10.90 5.14
CA THR A 58 -17.78 -12.00 4.15
C THR A 58 -16.40 -12.22 3.54
N SER A 59 -15.69 -11.15 3.20
CA SER A 59 -14.51 -11.20 2.32
C SER A 59 -13.33 -10.40 2.83
N ASP A 60 -13.33 -10.00 4.10
CA ASP A 60 -12.25 -9.22 4.69
C ASP A 60 -11.00 -10.08 4.96
N PRO A 61 -9.86 -9.74 4.35
CA PRO A 61 -8.63 -10.48 4.53
C PRO A 61 -8.05 -10.39 5.97
N SER A 62 -8.42 -9.38 6.77
CA SER A 62 -7.91 -9.23 8.14
C SER A 62 -8.90 -9.68 9.21
N LEU A 63 -10.18 -9.90 8.87
CA LEU A 63 -11.21 -10.32 9.83
C LEU A 63 -11.77 -11.71 9.53
N SER A 64 -12.47 -11.88 8.40
CA SER A 64 -13.15 -13.14 8.09
C SER A 64 -12.17 -14.22 7.63
N HIS A 65 -11.11 -13.83 6.93
CA HIS A 65 -10.13 -14.77 6.40
C HIS A 65 -9.29 -15.46 7.49
N PRO A 66 -8.67 -14.75 8.46
CA PRO A 66 -7.86 -15.38 9.50
C PRO A 66 -8.67 -16.32 10.37
N LYS A 67 -9.93 -15.97 10.70
CA LYS A 67 -10.82 -16.88 11.42
C LYS A 67 -10.97 -18.21 10.68
N ARG A 68 -11.29 -18.17 9.38
CA ARG A 68 -11.53 -19.36 8.56
C ARG A 68 -10.28 -20.22 8.35
N VAL A 69 -9.10 -19.61 8.20
CA VAL A 69 -7.88 -20.34 7.81
C VAL A 69 -6.92 -20.62 8.97
N ILE A 70 -7.05 -19.91 10.09
CA ILE A 70 -6.17 -20.01 11.26
C ILE A 70 -6.94 -20.53 12.47
N VAL A 71 -8.03 -19.86 12.86
CA VAL A 71 -8.74 -20.17 14.11
C VAL A 71 -9.59 -21.44 13.98
N ASP A 72 -10.44 -21.53 12.97
CA ASP A 72 -11.35 -22.68 12.78
C ASP A 72 -10.60 -24.02 12.61
N PRO A 73 -9.46 -24.08 11.89
CA PRO A 73 -8.65 -25.31 11.82
C PRO A 73 -7.76 -25.55 13.06
N GLY A 74 -7.77 -24.65 14.04
CA GLY A 74 -7.01 -24.77 15.29
C GLY A 74 -5.50 -24.51 15.15
N VAL A 75 -5.07 -23.73 14.16
CA VAL A 75 -3.66 -23.36 13.95
C VAL A 75 -3.18 -22.41 15.05
N ALA A 76 -4.03 -21.49 15.49
CA ALA A 76 -3.81 -20.59 16.62
C ALA A 76 -5.13 -20.24 17.29
N ALA A 77 -5.08 -19.80 18.55
CA ALA A 77 -6.26 -19.31 19.24
C ALA A 77 -6.59 -17.87 18.82
N GLU A 78 -7.86 -17.48 18.95
CA GLU A 78 -8.29 -16.10 18.71
C GLU A 78 -7.55 -15.11 19.65
N ALA A 79 -7.23 -15.54 20.87
CA ALA A 79 -6.46 -14.75 21.82
C ALA A 79 -5.05 -14.41 21.32
N ASP A 80 -4.40 -15.32 20.59
CA ASP A 80 -3.06 -15.10 20.03
C ASP A 80 -3.10 -13.99 18.97
N LEU A 81 -4.14 -13.98 18.12
CA LEU A 81 -4.34 -12.93 17.12
C LEU A 81 -4.62 -11.57 17.77
N MET A 82 -5.42 -11.55 18.85
CA MET A 82 -5.69 -10.32 19.60
C MET A 82 -4.45 -9.75 20.29
N GLU A 83 -3.46 -10.58 20.64
CA GLU A 83 -2.19 -10.12 21.16
C GLU A 83 -1.38 -9.39 20.08
N ILE A 84 -1.33 -9.95 18.86
CA ILE A 84 -0.70 -9.31 17.69
C ILE A 84 -1.35 -7.96 17.37
N ASP A 85 -2.68 -7.87 17.42
CA ASP A 85 -3.39 -6.61 17.17
C ASP A 85 -3.00 -5.53 18.20
N LYS A 86 -2.87 -5.89 19.48
CA LYS A 86 -2.44 -4.95 20.53
C LYS A 86 -1.02 -4.46 20.30
N GLU A 87 -0.11 -5.36 19.94
CA GLU A 87 1.28 -5.00 19.62
C GLU A 87 1.36 -4.09 18.40
N THR A 88 0.54 -4.37 17.38
CA THR A 88 0.44 -3.57 16.16
C THR A 88 -0.07 -2.16 16.47
N VAL A 89 -1.16 -2.04 17.24
CA VAL A 89 -1.70 -0.73 17.66
C VAL A 89 -0.65 0.07 18.41
N LYS A 90 0.06 -0.56 19.36
CA LYS A 90 1.14 0.12 20.09
C LYS A 90 2.23 0.64 19.15
N THR A 91 2.63 -0.17 18.18
CA THR A 91 3.67 0.22 17.20
C THR A 91 3.21 1.40 16.35
N VAL A 92 1.94 1.41 15.91
CA VAL A 92 1.36 2.51 15.14
C VAL A 92 1.25 3.78 15.99
N ASP A 93 0.79 3.67 17.23
CA ASP A 93 0.66 4.81 18.15
C ASP A 93 2.01 5.45 18.48
N ASP A 94 3.04 4.63 18.69
CA ASP A 94 4.40 5.13 18.97
C ASP A 94 5.01 5.80 17.73
N ALA A 95 4.81 5.24 16.54
CA ALA A 95 5.22 5.88 15.28
C ALA A 95 4.46 7.20 15.01
N GLN A 96 3.17 7.26 15.35
CA GLN A 96 2.38 8.50 15.22
C GLN A 96 2.96 9.62 16.09
N LYS A 97 3.29 9.32 17.36
CA LYS A 97 3.89 10.31 18.27
C LYS A 97 5.23 10.83 17.77
N GLU A 98 6.05 9.95 17.20
CA GLU A 98 7.34 10.33 16.60
C GLU A 98 7.13 11.28 15.42
N VAL A 99 6.22 10.95 14.51
CA VAL A 99 5.91 11.76 13.32
C VAL A 99 5.32 13.12 13.72
N GLU A 100 4.44 13.17 14.72
CA GLU A 100 3.85 14.43 15.21
C GLU A 100 4.88 15.38 15.83
N GLN A 101 5.99 14.85 16.35
CA GLN A 101 7.10 15.63 16.90
C GLN A 101 8.13 16.02 15.84
N SER A 102 8.03 15.49 14.62
CA SER A 102 8.97 15.79 13.54
C SER A 102 8.86 17.27 13.17
N PRO A 103 9.97 18.02 13.16
CA PRO A 103 9.96 19.39 12.67
C PRO A 103 9.66 19.41 11.17
N GLU A 104 9.08 20.51 10.69
CA GLU A 104 9.01 20.75 9.25
C GLU A 104 10.44 20.86 8.66
N PRO A 105 10.67 20.36 7.43
CA PRO A 105 11.95 20.53 6.76
C PRO A 105 12.32 22.01 6.63
N SER A 106 13.62 22.31 6.73
CA SER A 106 14.10 23.67 6.51
C SER A 106 13.82 24.13 5.07
N LEU A 107 13.52 25.42 4.89
CA LEU A 107 13.40 26.00 3.55
C LEU A 107 14.69 25.90 2.72
N ASP A 108 15.85 25.72 3.36
CA ASP A 108 17.12 25.49 2.68
C ASP A 108 17.15 24.13 1.97
N GLU A 109 16.40 23.14 2.48
CA GLU A 109 16.28 21.79 1.89
C GLU A 109 15.21 21.71 0.81
N PHE A 110 14.47 22.79 0.54
CA PHE A 110 13.35 22.81 -0.41
C PHE A 110 13.72 22.28 -1.81
N ARG A 111 14.99 22.36 -2.19
CA ARG A 111 15.50 21.97 -3.52
C ARG A 111 16.28 20.65 -3.52
N THR A 112 16.49 20.06 -2.36
CA THR A 112 17.23 18.81 -2.23
C THR A 112 16.46 17.69 -2.95
N GLY A 113 17.17 16.86 -3.72
CA GLY A 113 16.58 15.73 -4.46
C GLY A 113 15.99 16.06 -5.84
N ALA A 114 16.09 17.31 -6.31
CA ALA A 114 15.71 17.68 -7.67
C ALA A 114 16.72 17.15 -8.72
N ASP A 115 18.00 17.18 -8.38
CA ASP A 115 19.11 16.74 -9.23
C ASP A 115 19.91 15.63 -8.52
N LEU A 116 20.69 14.89 -9.31
CA LEU A 116 21.67 13.96 -8.76
C LEU A 116 22.79 14.72 -8.03
N PRO A 117 23.38 14.14 -6.98
CA PRO A 117 24.51 14.75 -6.27
C PRO A 117 25.66 15.13 -7.22
N GLY A 118 26.08 16.40 -7.19
CA GLY A 118 27.12 16.97 -8.04
C GLY A 118 26.66 17.45 -9.42
N ALA A 119 25.39 17.22 -9.78
CA ALA A 119 24.77 17.78 -10.98
C ALA A 119 23.97 19.05 -10.69
N GLU A 120 23.98 19.55 -9.44
CA GLU A 120 23.15 20.67 -9.04
C GLU A 120 23.57 21.96 -9.76
N PRO A 121 22.60 22.74 -10.26
CA PRO A 121 22.90 24.04 -10.84
C PRO A 121 23.43 24.97 -9.75
N LYS A 122 24.39 25.84 -10.09
CA LYS A 122 24.96 26.83 -9.16
C LYS A 122 23.93 27.79 -8.55
N TYR A 123 22.76 27.91 -9.19
CA TYR A 123 21.71 28.83 -8.82
C TYR A 123 20.34 28.29 -9.28
N ILE A 124 19.35 28.36 -8.39
CA ILE A 124 17.94 28.09 -8.69
C ILE A 124 17.10 29.34 -8.42
N ARG A 125 16.34 29.74 -9.44
CA ARG A 125 15.47 30.93 -9.39
C ARG A 125 14.32 30.76 -8.41
N GLY A 126 14.15 31.73 -7.51
CA GLY A 126 13.00 31.83 -6.62
C GLY A 126 11.78 32.48 -7.28
N ARG A 127 10.74 32.74 -6.48
CA ARG A 127 9.48 33.35 -6.93
C ARG A 127 9.67 34.71 -7.63
N GLN A 128 10.64 35.50 -7.20
CA GLN A 128 10.98 36.79 -7.81
C GLN A 128 12.36 36.73 -8.48
N PRO A 129 12.60 37.52 -9.55
CA PRO A 129 13.89 37.56 -10.24
C PRO A 129 15.08 37.90 -9.32
N THR A 130 14.84 38.66 -8.26
CA THR A 130 15.84 39.09 -7.26
C THR A 130 16.08 38.06 -6.17
N ILE A 131 15.22 37.04 -6.04
CA ILE A 131 15.36 36.00 -5.03
C ILE A 131 16.13 34.87 -5.69
N ALA A 132 17.41 34.79 -5.35
CA ALA A 132 18.29 33.76 -5.83
C ALA A 132 18.75 32.82 -4.71
N HIS A 133 18.65 31.52 -4.97
CA HIS A 133 19.11 30.51 -4.03
C HIS A 133 20.31 29.80 -4.63
N HIS A 134 21.40 29.86 -3.88
CA HIS A 134 22.68 29.29 -4.27
C HIS A 134 22.86 27.97 -3.56
N HIS A 135 23.30 26.95 -4.29
CA HIS A 135 23.79 25.73 -3.68
C HIS A 135 25.16 26.05 -3.07
N TYR A 136 25.20 26.14 -1.74
CA TYR A 136 26.46 26.14 -0.99
C TYR A 136 26.73 24.70 -0.60
N HIS A 137 27.77 24.09 -1.19
CA HIS A 137 28.32 22.83 -0.72
C HIS A 137 28.94 22.99 0.67
#